data_AF-A0A2J5I1D4-F1
#
_entry.id   AF-A0A2J5I1D4-F1
#
_cell.length_a   1.000
_cell.length_b   1.000
_cell.length_c   1.000
_cell.angle_alpha   90.00
_cell.angle_beta   90.00
_cell.angle_gamma   90.00
#
_symmetry.space_group_name_H-M   'P 1'
#
loop_
_entity.id
_entity.type
_entity.pdbx_description
1 polymer ?
#
loop_
_entity_poly.entity_id
_entity_poly.type
_entity_poly.pdbx_seq_one_letter_code
_entity_poly.pdbx_strand_id
1 'polypeptide(L)'
;MRIHRHLRPLLFSPLLSFPHHITPPHSKTIHTFTQRLFKLPTPPTPTPNNHTNLPTFLTHASRTALSPSSTTYIGTHYEYTVQQTLRASNFTLHRTGGRADAGIDLLGTWHVPSREHPVRTIVQCKALKTKLGPNLVRELEGTFASAPAGWRTGDEVGVLVSPREATRGVREALARSAFPLVWMLVGRDGVLRQALWNGRVEELGLGALGVEVRYDSCVGGGEGKKGEKGGAAVGLTWDGEGLSGMDAVEGEMARAEERWMGMWMGDAGGEMGDAERWELLEVVERMFPEEKPLLLGMEMGKCCSALSEEERARVVQTLRGRRALEGDDERVAASSG
;
A
#
# COMPACT_ATOMS: atom_id res chain seq x y z
N MET A 1 -55.39 34.00 32.22
CA MET A 1 -54.62 34.98 31.41
C MET A 1 -53.58 34.19 30.63
N ARG A 2 -53.88 33.85 29.37
CA ARG A 2 -52.99 33.11 28.46
C ARG A 2 -51.99 34.09 27.85
N ILE A 3 -50.70 33.78 27.89
CA ILE A 3 -49.68 34.48 27.10
C ILE A 3 -48.97 33.43 26.25
N HIS A 4 -49.32 33.39 24.97
CA HIS A 4 -48.57 32.71 23.92
C HIS A 4 -47.28 33.49 23.66
N ARG A 5 -46.13 32.80 23.64
CA ARG A 5 -44.94 33.26 22.92
C ARG A 5 -44.43 32.14 22.03
N HIS A 6 -44.60 32.35 20.73
CA HIS A 6 -44.00 31.57 19.67
C HIS A 6 -42.48 31.78 19.69
N LEU A 7 -41.71 30.70 19.85
CA LEU A 7 -40.31 30.65 19.43
C LEU A 7 -40.19 29.69 18.24
N ARG A 8 -39.69 30.23 17.12
CA ARG A 8 -39.30 29.49 15.93
C ARG A 8 -38.07 28.63 16.26
N PRO A 9 -37.95 27.40 15.71
CA PRO A 9 -36.69 26.66 15.79
C PRO A 9 -35.68 27.29 14.80
N LEU A 10 -34.57 27.79 15.33
CA LEU A 10 -33.39 28.13 14.53
C LEU A 10 -32.78 26.81 14.05
N LEU A 11 -32.83 26.57 12.75
CA LEU A 11 -32.03 25.55 12.07
C LEU A 11 -30.56 25.95 12.18
N PHE A 12 -29.88 25.43 13.20
CA PHE A 12 -28.42 25.50 13.30
C PHE A 12 -27.83 24.35 12.48
N SER A 13 -27.41 24.66 11.27
CA SER A 13 -26.49 23.83 10.50
C SER A 13 -25.12 23.86 11.18
N PRO A 14 -24.53 22.73 11.61
CA PRO A 14 -23.14 22.74 11.99
C PRO A 14 -22.31 22.73 10.70
N LEU A 15 -21.79 23.90 10.32
CA LEU A 15 -20.63 23.99 9.44
C LEU A 15 -19.48 23.29 10.17
N LEU A 16 -19.19 22.06 9.76
CA LEU A 16 -17.97 21.35 10.13
C LEU A 16 -16.79 22.11 9.54
N SER A 17 -16.20 22.98 10.35
CA SER A 17 -14.89 23.56 10.08
C SER A 17 -13.85 22.49 10.40
N PHE A 18 -13.29 21.86 9.36
CA PHE A 18 -12.16 20.95 9.48
C PHE A 18 -10.88 21.79 9.63
N PRO A 19 -10.11 21.63 10.72
CA PRO A 19 -8.80 22.27 10.82
C PRO A 19 -7.76 21.46 10.02
N HIS A 20 -6.89 22.23 9.37
CA HIS A 20 -5.63 21.87 8.71
C HIS A 20 -5.68 21.00 7.46
N HIS A 21 -5.41 21.68 6.33
CA HIS A 21 -4.86 21.12 5.10
C HIS A 21 -3.59 20.30 5.39
N ILE A 22 -3.76 19.01 5.69
CA ILE A 22 -2.78 18.01 5.29
C ILE A 22 -3.11 17.75 3.83
N THR A 23 -2.28 18.23 2.91
CA THR A 23 -2.35 17.80 1.51
C THR A 23 -2.37 16.28 1.50
N PRO A 24 -3.44 15.63 1.00
CA PRO A 24 -3.51 14.18 1.04
C PRO A 24 -2.33 13.64 0.22
N PRO A 25 -1.51 12.71 0.75
CA PRO A 25 -0.49 12.06 -0.05
C PRO A 25 -1.22 11.45 -1.24
N HIS A 26 -0.93 11.97 -2.42
CA HIS A 26 -1.48 11.41 -3.64
C HIS A 26 -0.83 10.03 -3.74
N SER A 27 -1.64 8.97 -3.75
CA SER A 27 -1.17 7.63 -4.05
C SER A 27 -0.54 7.67 -5.43
N LYS A 28 0.78 7.84 -5.50
CA LYS A 28 1.52 7.73 -6.74
C LYS A 28 1.49 6.25 -7.10
N THR A 29 0.91 5.93 -8.25
CA THR A 29 1.03 4.58 -8.77
C THR A 29 2.50 4.36 -9.10
N ILE A 30 3.13 3.35 -8.50
CA ILE A 30 4.49 2.93 -8.85
C ILE A 30 4.53 2.69 -10.36
N HIS A 31 5.52 3.24 -11.07
CA HIS A 31 5.61 3.14 -12.52
C HIS A 31 5.69 1.67 -12.95
N THR A 32 5.10 1.32 -14.10
CA THR A 32 5.04 -0.08 -14.58
C THR A 32 6.43 -0.70 -14.75
N PHE A 33 7.40 0.12 -15.18
CA PHE A 33 8.79 -0.29 -15.22
C PHE A 33 9.31 -0.74 -13.85
N THR A 34 9.20 0.15 -12.85
CA THR A 34 9.62 -0.07 -11.48
C THR A 34 8.91 -1.29 -10.88
N GLN A 35 7.61 -1.47 -11.15
CA GLN A 35 6.87 -2.66 -10.71
C GLN A 35 7.50 -3.95 -11.24
N ARG A 36 7.77 -4.01 -12.54
CA ARG A 36 8.40 -5.20 -13.17
C ARG A 36 9.81 -5.41 -12.65
N LEU A 37 10.60 -4.34 -12.59
CA LEU A 37 11.99 -4.35 -12.12
C LEU A 37 12.14 -4.89 -10.70
N PHE A 38 11.25 -4.49 -9.78
CA PHE A 38 11.24 -4.97 -8.40
C PHE A 38 10.41 -6.25 -8.19
N LYS A 39 9.90 -6.85 -9.27
CA LYS A 39 9.05 -8.07 -9.24
C LYS A 39 7.83 -7.90 -8.32
N LEU A 40 7.26 -6.70 -8.33
CA LEU A 40 6.03 -6.38 -7.62
C LEU A 40 4.85 -7.10 -8.29
N PRO A 41 3.81 -7.47 -7.53
CA PRO A 41 2.64 -8.09 -8.12
C PRO A 41 1.94 -7.08 -9.01
N THR A 42 1.41 -7.52 -10.14
CA THR A 42 0.55 -6.68 -10.96
C THR A 42 -0.64 -6.22 -10.10
N PRO A 43 -0.90 -4.90 -10.02
CA PRO A 43 -2.07 -4.40 -9.32
C PRO A 43 -3.34 -5.07 -9.86
N PRO A 44 -4.32 -5.38 -8.98
CA PRO A 44 -5.59 -5.93 -9.44
C PRO A 44 -6.22 -4.96 -10.45
N THR A 45 -6.86 -5.51 -11.49
CA THR A 45 -7.55 -4.70 -12.50
C THR A 45 -8.54 -3.77 -11.78
N PRO A 46 -8.47 -2.45 -12.00
CA PRO A 46 -9.41 -1.53 -11.38
C PRO A 46 -10.82 -1.98 -11.72
N THR A 47 -11.67 -2.15 -10.71
CA THR A 47 -13.11 -2.28 -10.96
C THR A 47 -13.54 -1.07 -11.80
N PRO A 48 -14.48 -1.21 -12.77
CA PRO A 48 -14.93 -0.11 -13.63
C PRO A 48 -15.66 1.04 -12.89
N ASN A 49 -15.55 1.09 -11.56
CA ASN A 49 -15.99 2.21 -10.75
C ASN A 49 -15.13 3.43 -11.08
N ASN A 50 -15.78 4.58 -11.30
CA ASN A 50 -15.14 5.84 -11.71
C ASN A 50 -14.30 6.52 -10.60
N HIS A 51 -13.76 5.76 -9.65
CA HIS A 51 -12.99 6.28 -8.53
C HIS A 51 -11.88 5.32 -8.11
N THR A 52 -10.71 5.88 -7.79
CA THR A 52 -9.49 5.14 -7.44
C THR A 52 -8.88 5.59 -6.12
N ASN A 53 -9.40 6.67 -5.53
CA ASN A 53 -8.96 7.24 -4.26
C ASN A 53 -10.12 7.99 -3.57
N LEU A 54 -9.91 8.44 -2.33
CA LEU A 54 -10.94 9.13 -1.55
C LEU A 54 -11.49 10.39 -2.27
N PRO A 55 -10.66 11.31 -2.81
CA PRO A 55 -11.18 12.48 -3.53
C PRO A 55 -12.07 12.14 -4.73
N THR A 56 -11.65 11.21 -5.58
CA THR A 56 -12.45 10.79 -6.77
C THR A 56 -13.74 10.08 -6.35
N PHE A 57 -13.72 9.31 -5.25
CA PHE A 57 -14.91 8.70 -4.69
C PHE A 57 -15.90 9.74 -4.15
N LEU A 58 -15.44 10.77 -3.43
CA LEU A 58 -16.31 11.84 -2.93
C LEU A 58 -16.97 12.61 -4.09
N THR A 59 -16.21 12.91 -5.14
CA THR A 59 -16.75 13.51 -6.39
C THR A 59 -17.80 12.60 -7.03
N HIS A 60 -17.52 11.30 -7.12
CA HIS A 60 -18.48 10.31 -7.63
C HIS A 60 -19.76 10.26 -6.78
N ALA A 61 -19.64 10.17 -5.46
CA ALA A 61 -20.76 10.10 -4.53
C ALA A 61 -21.63 11.35 -4.61
N SER A 62 -21.02 12.54 -4.71
CA SER A 62 -21.74 13.79 -4.93
C SER A 62 -22.49 13.79 -6.27
N ARG A 63 -21.82 13.39 -7.36
CA ARG A 63 -22.40 13.37 -8.71
C ARG A 63 -23.57 12.40 -8.84
N THR A 64 -23.51 11.27 -8.13
CA THR A 64 -24.53 10.21 -8.16
C THR A 64 -25.57 10.33 -7.05
N ALA A 65 -25.48 11.38 -6.21
CA ALA A 65 -26.31 11.56 -5.02
C ALA A 65 -26.31 10.33 -4.09
N LEU A 66 -25.17 9.65 -3.96
CA LEU A 66 -25.01 8.50 -3.07
C LEU A 66 -25.14 8.96 -1.62
N SER A 67 -26.13 8.43 -0.90
CA SER A 67 -26.39 8.81 0.49
C SER A 67 -25.21 8.51 1.42
N PRO A 68 -24.72 9.50 2.21
CA PRO A 68 -23.67 9.29 3.21
C PRO A 68 -24.01 8.29 4.32
N SER A 69 -25.30 7.99 4.52
CA SER A 69 -25.76 7.01 5.50
C SER A 69 -25.88 5.59 4.94
N SER A 70 -25.70 5.41 3.63
CA SER A 70 -25.75 4.09 3.00
C SER A 70 -24.55 3.23 3.39
N THR A 71 -24.76 1.91 3.43
CA THR A 71 -23.69 0.94 3.71
C THR A 71 -22.59 1.01 2.66
N THR A 72 -22.95 1.19 1.39
CA THR A 72 -21.99 1.37 0.29
C THR A 72 -21.11 2.59 0.49
N TYR A 73 -21.68 3.76 0.84
CA TYR A 73 -20.89 4.96 1.09
C TYR A 73 -19.96 4.76 2.28
N ILE A 74 -20.50 4.25 3.39
CA ILE A 74 -19.76 4.04 4.64
C ILE A 74 -18.60 3.06 4.45
N GLY A 75 -18.84 1.94 3.74
CA GLY A 75 -17.82 0.93 3.43
C GLY A 75 -16.74 1.51 2.51
N THR A 76 -17.14 2.03 1.35
CA THR A 76 -16.20 2.56 0.35
C THR A 76 -15.36 3.72 0.90
N HIS A 77 -15.97 4.65 1.65
CA HIS A 77 -15.23 5.72 2.31
C HIS A 77 -14.21 5.16 3.32
N TYR A 78 -14.61 4.16 4.10
CA TYR A 78 -13.74 3.57 5.11
C TYR A 78 -12.58 2.80 4.48
N GLU A 79 -12.82 2.03 3.42
CA GLU A 79 -11.79 1.36 2.62
C GLU A 79 -10.73 2.35 2.13
N TYR A 80 -11.15 3.49 1.55
CA TYR A 80 -10.22 4.53 1.12
C TYR A 80 -9.48 5.23 2.27
N THR A 81 -10.15 5.39 3.41
CA THR A 81 -9.53 5.94 4.62
C THR A 81 -8.41 5.00 5.10
N VAL A 82 -8.68 3.69 5.16
CA VAL A 82 -7.69 2.67 5.53
C VAL A 82 -6.54 2.62 4.52
N GLN A 83 -6.86 2.60 3.22
CA GLN A 83 -5.86 2.62 2.14
C GLN A 83 -4.87 3.78 2.32
N GLN A 84 -5.37 4.99 2.57
CA GLN A 84 -4.53 6.17 2.79
C GLN A 84 -3.77 6.10 4.12
N THR A 85 -4.42 5.67 5.19
CA THR A 85 -3.82 5.59 6.54
C THR A 85 -2.61 4.65 6.56
N LEU A 86 -2.74 3.47 5.96
CA LEU A 86 -1.70 2.44 6.00
C LEU A 86 -0.48 2.76 5.14
N ARG A 87 -0.54 3.79 4.27
CA ARG A 87 0.69 4.30 3.61
C ARG A 87 1.74 4.75 4.62
N ALA A 88 1.34 5.31 5.77
CA ALA A 88 2.26 5.70 6.84
C ALA A 88 2.98 4.49 7.50
N SER A 89 2.56 3.27 7.18
CA SER A 89 3.15 2.02 7.65
C SER A 89 3.71 1.16 6.51
N ASN A 90 4.13 1.81 5.41
CA ASN A 90 4.75 1.20 4.25
C ASN A 90 3.85 0.24 3.45
N PHE A 91 2.53 0.41 3.52
CA PHE A 91 1.61 -0.34 2.67
C PHE A 91 1.36 0.40 1.34
N THR A 92 1.36 -0.36 0.25
CA THR A 92 0.76 0.03 -1.04
C THR A 92 -0.44 -0.85 -1.27
N LEU A 93 -1.65 -0.30 -1.15
CA LEU A 93 -2.91 -1.05 -1.25
C LEU A 93 -3.72 -0.57 -2.44
N HIS A 94 -4.39 -1.49 -3.10
CA HIS A 94 -5.35 -1.23 -4.18
C HIS A 94 -6.72 -1.72 -3.76
N ARG A 95 -7.73 -0.89 -3.95
CA ARG A 95 -9.11 -1.25 -3.63
C ARG A 95 -9.64 -2.27 -4.65
N THR A 96 -10.09 -3.41 -4.16
CA THR A 96 -10.76 -4.47 -4.93
C THR A 96 -12.23 -4.61 -4.57
N GLY A 97 -12.67 -3.95 -3.49
CA GLY A 97 -14.02 -4.06 -2.93
C GLY A 97 -15.14 -3.88 -3.97
N GLY A 98 -16.04 -4.85 -4.04
CA GLY A 98 -17.09 -4.92 -5.06
C GLY A 98 -17.93 -6.19 -4.98
N ARG A 99 -18.90 -6.35 -5.89
CA ARG A 99 -19.63 -7.62 -5.97
C ARG A 99 -18.65 -8.72 -6.41
N ALA A 100 -18.57 -9.82 -5.65
CA ALA A 100 -17.72 -10.99 -5.88
C ALA A 100 -16.22 -10.81 -5.58
N ASP A 101 -15.86 -9.94 -4.64
CA ASP A 101 -14.48 -9.75 -4.15
C ASP A 101 -13.99 -10.82 -3.16
N ALA A 102 -14.78 -11.88 -2.94
CA ALA A 102 -14.53 -12.95 -1.97
C ALA A 102 -14.24 -12.45 -0.53
N GLY A 103 -14.69 -11.23 -0.18
CA GLY A 103 -14.44 -10.61 1.11
C GLY A 103 -13.11 -9.88 1.22
N ILE A 104 -12.40 -9.65 0.10
CA ILE A 104 -11.15 -8.89 0.02
C ILE A 104 -11.45 -7.45 -0.40
N ASP A 105 -11.32 -6.51 0.53
CA ASP A 105 -11.65 -5.11 0.29
C ASP A 105 -10.48 -4.34 -0.34
N LEU A 106 -9.25 -4.59 0.15
CA LEU A 106 -8.01 -4.06 -0.42
C LEU A 106 -6.98 -5.19 -0.60
N LEU A 107 -6.14 -5.05 -1.62
CA LEU A 107 -5.08 -5.99 -1.97
C LEU A 107 -3.82 -5.22 -2.31
N GLY A 108 -2.66 -5.62 -1.80
CA GLY A 108 -1.48 -4.78 -1.91
C GLY A 108 -0.22 -5.35 -1.27
N THR A 109 0.85 -4.59 -1.28
CA THR A 109 2.15 -5.00 -0.73
C THR A 109 2.47 -4.26 0.56
N TRP A 110 3.12 -4.95 1.50
CA TRP A 110 3.69 -4.35 2.70
C TRP A 110 5.22 -4.34 2.59
N HIS A 111 5.79 -3.15 2.45
CA HIS A 111 7.23 -2.94 2.30
C HIS A 111 7.88 -2.82 3.66
N VAL A 112 8.24 -3.96 4.22
CA VAL A 112 8.87 -4.07 5.53
C VAL A 112 10.39 -3.80 5.37
N PRO A 113 11.01 -3.00 6.26
CA PRO A 113 12.45 -2.81 6.24
C PRO A 113 13.21 -4.13 6.35
N SER A 114 14.47 -4.15 5.89
CA SER A 114 15.33 -5.33 5.90
C SER A 114 14.82 -6.53 5.08
N ARG A 115 13.74 -6.36 4.29
CA ARG A 115 13.28 -7.32 3.28
C ARG A 115 13.45 -6.79 1.86
N GLU A 116 14.01 -7.64 1.00
CA GLU A 116 14.14 -7.38 -0.43
C GLU A 116 12.81 -7.51 -1.20
N HIS A 117 11.91 -8.36 -0.73
CA HIS A 117 10.58 -8.54 -1.33
C HIS A 117 9.48 -8.12 -0.36
N PRO A 118 8.52 -7.31 -0.81
CA PRO A 118 7.43 -6.90 0.04
C PRO A 118 6.42 -8.05 0.21
N VAL A 119 5.86 -8.12 1.42
CA VAL A 119 4.89 -9.15 1.81
C VAL A 119 3.57 -8.90 1.08
N ARG A 120 2.98 -9.96 0.51
CA ARG A 120 1.65 -9.85 -0.11
C ARG A 120 0.62 -9.59 0.99
N THR A 121 -0.30 -8.67 0.80
CA THR A 121 -1.23 -8.24 1.84
C THR A 121 -2.65 -8.30 1.32
N ILE A 122 -3.49 -9.05 2.04
CA ILE A 122 -4.93 -9.15 1.82
C ILE A 122 -5.61 -8.39 2.95
N VAL A 123 -6.39 -7.37 2.66
CA VAL A 123 -7.00 -6.52 3.66
C VAL A 123 -8.52 -6.61 3.60
N GLN A 124 -9.13 -6.83 4.77
CA GLN A 124 -10.56 -6.76 4.95
C GLN A 124 -10.92 -5.59 5.88
N CYS A 125 -11.79 -4.70 5.42
CA CYS A 125 -12.24 -3.49 6.09
C CYS A 125 -13.66 -3.66 6.63
N LYS A 126 -13.84 -3.70 7.95
CA LYS A 126 -15.16 -3.85 8.58
C LYS A 126 -15.58 -2.60 9.35
N ALA A 127 -16.33 -1.72 8.68
CA ALA A 127 -16.85 -0.45 9.21
C ALA A 127 -18.16 -0.59 10.03
N LEU A 128 -18.31 -1.65 10.84
CA LEU A 128 -19.54 -1.92 11.60
C LEU A 128 -19.71 -1.00 12.81
N LYS A 129 -20.96 -0.72 13.19
CA LYS A 129 -21.28 0.03 14.42
C LYS A 129 -21.12 -0.81 15.68
N THR A 130 -21.32 -2.11 15.57
CA THR A 130 -21.28 -3.10 16.67
C THR A 130 -19.87 -3.60 16.96
N LYS A 131 -19.70 -4.27 18.11
CA LYS A 131 -18.46 -4.99 18.43
C LYS A 131 -18.23 -6.12 17.42
N LEU A 132 -16.98 -6.33 17.09
CA LEU A 132 -16.55 -7.35 16.14
C LEU A 132 -16.21 -8.67 16.86
N GLY A 133 -16.68 -9.77 16.28
CA GLY A 133 -16.54 -11.12 16.82
C GLY A 133 -15.43 -11.94 16.15
N PRO A 134 -15.07 -13.09 16.74
CA PRO A 134 -14.04 -14.00 16.21
C PRO A 134 -14.41 -14.63 14.86
N ASN A 135 -15.68 -14.58 14.45
CA ASN A 135 -16.12 -15.06 13.14
C ASN A 135 -15.41 -14.34 11.99
N LEU A 136 -15.06 -13.06 12.16
CA LEU A 136 -14.35 -12.29 11.15
C LEU A 136 -12.92 -12.76 10.90
N VAL A 137 -12.26 -13.31 11.94
CA VAL A 137 -10.93 -13.91 11.78
C VAL A 137 -11.02 -15.13 10.85
N ARG A 138 -12.03 -15.99 11.05
CA ARG A 138 -12.29 -17.15 10.19
C ARG A 138 -12.73 -16.77 8.78
N GLU A 139 -13.51 -15.69 8.65
CA GLU A 139 -13.87 -15.12 7.36
C GLU A 139 -12.61 -14.68 6.60
N LEU A 140 -11.71 -13.95 7.27
CA LEU A 140 -10.43 -13.53 6.71
C LEU A 140 -9.53 -14.72 6.34
N GLU A 141 -9.46 -15.76 7.16
CA GLU A 141 -8.71 -17.00 6.82
C GLU A 141 -9.19 -17.61 5.50
N GLY A 142 -10.51 -17.60 5.25
CA GLY A 142 -11.09 -18.08 3.99
C GLY A 142 -10.63 -17.30 2.75
N THR A 143 -10.21 -16.05 2.91
CA THR A 143 -9.79 -15.19 1.78
C THR A 143 -8.44 -15.58 1.20
N PHE A 144 -7.56 -16.25 1.95
CA PHE A 144 -6.25 -16.69 1.46
C PHE A 144 -6.38 -17.64 0.27
N ALA A 145 -7.35 -18.57 0.32
CA ALA A 145 -7.62 -19.49 -0.78
C ALA A 145 -8.19 -18.78 -2.02
N SER A 146 -8.94 -17.69 -1.80
CA SER A 146 -9.60 -16.88 -2.83
C SER A 146 -8.77 -15.71 -3.34
N ALA A 147 -7.53 -15.55 -2.86
CA ALA A 147 -6.63 -14.51 -3.33
C ALA A 147 -6.36 -14.67 -4.84
N PRO A 148 -6.29 -13.57 -5.61
CA PRO A 148 -6.07 -13.64 -7.06
C PRO A 148 -4.76 -14.34 -7.45
N ALA A 149 -4.64 -14.77 -8.70
CA ALA A 149 -3.39 -15.32 -9.23
C ALA A 149 -2.23 -14.30 -9.06
N GLY A 150 -1.05 -14.79 -8.67
CA GLY A 150 0.11 -13.94 -8.35
C GLY A 150 0.14 -13.36 -6.92
N TRP A 151 -0.97 -13.50 -6.19
CA TRP A 151 -1.08 -13.12 -4.78
C TRP A 151 -0.92 -14.31 -3.83
N ARG A 152 -0.97 -15.54 -4.35
CA ARG A 152 -0.74 -16.80 -3.62
C ARG A 152 0.71 -17.27 -3.79
N THR A 153 1.58 -16.75 -2.93
CA THR A 153 3.02 -16.95 -2.80
C THR A 153 3.44 -17.78 -1.58
N GLY A 154 2.58 -17.96 -0.56
CA GLY A 154 2.95 -18.49 0.75
C GLY A 154 3.67 -17.49 1.66
N ASP A 155 3.88 -16.26 1.17
CA ASP A 155 4.43 -15.10 1.89
C ASP A 155 3.39 -13.96 1.88
N GLU A 156 2.13 -14.29 2.20
CA GLU A 156 1.07 -13.30 2.38
C GLU A 156 0.69 -13.11 3.84
N VAL A 157 0.18 -11.93 4.16
CA VAL A 157 -0.43 -11.59 5.44
C VAL A 157 -1.88 -11.14 5.24
N GLY A 158 -2.75 -11.59 6.14
CA GLY A 158 -4.14 -11.15 6.21
C GLY A 158 -4.28 -10.03 7.24
N VAL A 159 -4.87 -8.90 6.85
CA VAL A 159 -5.06 -7.75 7.73
C VAL A 159 -6.56 -7.46 7.88
N LEU A 160 -7.07 -7.54 9.11
CA LEU A 160 -8.42 -7.09 9.43
C LEU A 160 -8.39 -5.69 10.04
N VAL A 161 -9.10 -4.75 9.41
CA VAL A 161 -9.13 -3.35 9.83
C VAL A 161 -10.53 -2.94 10.27
N SER A 162 -10.64 -2.30 11.43
CA SER A 162 -11.91 -1.86 12.00
C SER A 162 -11.79 -0.57 12.81
N PRO A 163 -12.84 0.28 12.91
CA PRO A 163 -12.83 1.41 13.82
C PRO A 163 -13.10 1.02 15.28
N ARG A 164 -13.07 -0.28 15.60
CA ARG A 164 -13.35 -0.84 16.94
C ARG A 164 -12.17 -1.66 17.43
N GLU A 165 -11.96 -1.65 18.75
CA GLU A 165 -10.95 -2.46 19.41
C GLU A 165 -11.18 -3.96 19.22
N ALA A 166 -10.09 -4.72 19.15
CA ALA A 166 -10.15 -6.17 19.16
C ALA A 166 -10.74 -6.66 20.48
N THR A 167 -11.87 -7.37 20.40
CA THR A 167 -12.46 -8.04 21.56
C THR A 167 -11.55 -9.18 22.02
N ARG A 168 -11.74 -9.66 23.26
CA ARG A 168 -11.00 -10.83 23.76
C ARG A 168 -11.13 -12.04 22.81
N GLY A 169 -12.34 -12.31 22.32
CA GLY A 169 -12.58 -13.40 21.37
C GLY A 169 -11.82 -13.24 20.05
N VAL A 170 -11.72 -12.01 19.53
CA VAL A 170 -10.88 -11.71 18.35
C VAL A 170 -9.41 -11.99 18.63
N ARG A 171 -8.87 -11.49 19.76
CA ARG A 171 -7.45 -11.70 20.12
C ARG A 171 -7.12 -13.19 20.26
N GLU A 172 -8.00 -13.94 20.91
CA GLU A 172 -7.87 -15.39 21.05
C GLU A 172 -7.99 -16.14 19.72
N ALA A 173 -8.85 -15.69 18.80
CA ALA A 173 -8.96 -16.27 17.47
C ALA A 173 -7.71 -15.98 16.62
N LEU A 174 -7.22 -14.73 16.65
CA LEU A 174 -5.99 -14.30 15.98
C LEU A 174 -4.81 -15.17 16.42
N ALA A 175 -4.62 -15.32 17.73
CA ALA A 175 -3.53 -16.09 18.32
C ALA A 175 -3.55 -17.59 17.96
N ARG A 176 -4.74 -18.18 17.73
CA ARG A 176 -4.88 -19.60 17.35
C ARG A 176 -4.83 -19.86 15.86
N SER A 177 -4.90 -18.81 15.03
CA SER A 177 -4.92 -18.99 13.58
C SER A 177 -3.62 -19.61 13.10
N ALA A 178 -3.74 -20.52 12.13
CA ALA A 178 -2.59 -21.06 11.40
C ALA A 178 -2.07 -20.08 10.33
N PHE A 179 -2.84 -19.03 10.01
CA PHE A 179 -2.47 -18.03 9.03
C PHE A 179 -1.78 -16.83 9.69
N PRO A 180 -0.85 -16.16 8.99
CA PRO A 180 -0.27 -14.88 9.41
C PRO A 180 -1.32 -13.78 9.35
N LEU A 181 -1.79 -13.34 10.53
CA LEU A 181 -2.89 -12.41 10.64
C LEU A 181 -2.54 -11.19 11.50
N VAL A 182 -3.00 -10.03 11.04
CA VAL A 182 -2.88 -8.73 11.71
C VAL A 182 -4.27 -8.14 11.95
N TRP A 183 -4.48 -7.55 13.11
CA TRP A 183 -5.62 -6.71 13.44
C TRP A 183 -5.18 -5.27 13.57
N MET A 184 -5.88 -4.35 12.92
CA MET A 184 -5.63 -2.91 13.06
C MET A 184 -6.91 -2.14 13.43
N LEU A 185 -6.81 -1.28 14.43
CA LEU A 185 -7.83 -0.30 14.74
C LEU A 185 -7.50 1.01 14.04
N VAL A 186 -8.14 1.24 12.91
CA VAL A 186 -8.09 2.53 12.21
C VAL A 186 -9.43 3.24 12.40
N GLY A 187 -9.39 4.38 13.07
CA GLY A 187 -10.58 5.21 13.27
C GLY A 187 -11.13 5.76 11.96
N ARG A 188 -12.38 6.22 11.98
CA ARG A 188 -13.01 6.85 10.80
C ARG A 188 -12.35 8.18 10.41
N ASP A 189 -11.54 8.73 11.31
CA ASP A 189 -10.69 9.90 11.14
C ASP A 189 -9.32 9.56 10.53
N GLY A 190 -9.05 8.30 10.19
CA GLY A 190 -7.78 7.89 9.58
C GLY A 190 -6.63 7.76 10.57
N VAL A 191 -6.90 7.69 11.87
CA VAL A 191 -5.85 7.51 12.88
C VAL A 191 -5.80 6.04 13.31
N LEU A 192 -4.61 5.44 13.15
CA LEU A 192 -4.27 4.12 13.69
C LEU A 192 -4.12 4.21 15.22
N ARG A 193 -4.80 3.35 15.96
CA ARG A 193 -4.82 3.37 17.45
C ARG A 193 -4.43 2.05 18.11
N GLN A 194 -4.42 0.97 17.35
CA GLN A 194 -4.04 -0.34 17.83
C GLN A 194 -3.60 -1.17 16.63
N ALA A 195 -2.51 -1.91 16.79
CA ALA A 195 -2.11 -2.98 15.89
C ALA A 195 -1.77 -4.20 16.74
N LEU A 196 -2.21 -5.38 16.30
CA LEU A 196 -1.95 -6.67 16.94
C LEU A 196 -1.68 -7.69 15.85
N TRP A 197 -0.84 -8.68 16.10
CA TRP A 197 -0.59 -9.78 15.18
C TRP A 197 -0.38 -11.08 15.95
N ASN A 198 -0.38 -12.22 15.25
CA ASN A 198 -0.04 -13.51 15.83
C ASN A 198 1.40 -13.92 15.48
N GLY A 199 1.90 -14.97 16.14
CA GLY A 199 3.27 -15.46 15.91
C GLY A 199 3.56 -15.91 14.47
N ARG A 200 2.54 -16.24 13.68
CA ARG A 200 2.70 -16.55 12.25
C ARG A 200 3.21 -15.35 11.44
N VAL A 201 2.86 -14.13 11.83
CA VAL A 201 3.42 -12.91 11.23
C VAL A 201 4.91 -12.78 11.54
N GLU A 202 5.32 -13.14 12.75
CA GLU A 202 6.73 -13.13 13.14
C GLU A 202 7.54 -14.18 12.37
N GLU A 203 6.96 -15.38 12.17
CA GLU A 203 7.54 -16.47 11.36
C GLU A 203 7.71 -16.12 9.88
N LEU A 204 6.90 -15.19 9.34
CA LEU A 204 7.12 -14.62 8.00
C LEU A 204 8.37 -13.72 7.94
N GLY A 205 9.08 -13.53 9.06
CA GLY A 205 10.24 -12.66 9.17
C GLY A 205 9.88 -11.24 9.57
N LEU A 206 8.73 -11.00 10.22
CA LEU A 206 8.33 -9.70 10.78
C LEU A 206 8.49 -9.65 12.30
N GLY A 207 9.43 -10.43 12.87
CA GLY A 207 9.66 -10.47 14.33
C GLY A 207 10.16 -9.15 14.93
N ALA A 208 10.75 -8.26 14.11
CA ALA A 208 11.19 -6.92 14.51
C ALA A 208 10.05 -5.88 14.55
N LEU A 209 8.84 -6.27 14.13
CA LEU A 209 7.68 -5.39 14.12
C LEU A 209 7.30 -5.00 15.55
N GLY A 210 7.05 -3.71 15.77
CA GLY A 210 6.59 -3.17 17.05
C GLY A 210 5.49 -2.14 16.88
N VAL A 211 4.99 -1.65 18.02
CA VAL A 211 4.02 -0.56 18.09
C VAL A 211 4.52 0.51 19.05
N GLU A 212 4.56 1.76 18.61
CA GLU A 212 4.85 2.91 19.43
C GLU A 212 3.60 3.77 19.64
N VAL A 213 3.45 4.37 20.83
CA VAL A 213 2.40 5.35 21.08
C VAL A 213 2.89 6.72 20.62
N ARG A 214 2.14 7.34 19.70
CA ARG A 214 2.39 8.71 19.25
C ARG A 214 1.48 9.66 20.01
N TYR A 215 2.09 10.47 20.86
CA TYR A 215 1.40 11.58 21.49
C TYR A 215 1.49 12.77 20.54
N ASP A 216 0.34 13.31 20.11
CA ASP A 216 0.32 14.63 19.49
C ASP A 216 0.87 15.62 20.51
N SER A 217 2.09 16.08 20.32
CA SER A 217 2.66 17.20 21.07
C SER A 217 1.99 18.48 20.58
N CYS A 218 0.73 18.68 20.96
CA CYS A 218 0.07 19.97 20.83
C CYS A 218 0.66 20.90 21.91
N VAL A 219 1.58 21.76 21.47
CA VAL A 219 2.08 22.91 22.20
C VAL A 219 0.90 23.81 22.60
N GLY A 220 0.75 24.01 23.91
CA GLY A 220 0.50 25.32 24.53
C GLY A 220 -0.89 25.96 24.38
N GLY A 221 -1.63 25.96 25.51
CA GLY A 221 -2.38 27.14 25.97
C GLY A 221 -3.82 27.30 25.45
N GLY A 222 -4.79 26.85 26.25
CA GLY A 222 -6.19 27.22 26.05
C GLY A 222 -7.10 26.46 26.99
N GLU A 223 -7.41 27.06 28.15
CA GLU A 223 -8.36 26.53 29.12
C GLU A 223 -9.74 26.24 28.49
N GLY A 224 -10.33 25.13 28.91
CA GLY A 224 -11.78 25.02 28.99
C GLY A 224 -12.52 24.57 27.72
N LYS A 225 -12.40 23.29 27.38
CA LYS A 225 -13.52 22.45 26.89
C LYS A 225 -13.14 20.99 27.07
N LYS A 226 -14.00 20.19 27.74
CA LYS A 226 -13.89 18.72 27.75
C LYS A 226 -14.10 18.22 26.33
N GLY A 227 -13.03 18.24 25.54
CA GLY A 227 -12.95 17.61 24.23
C GLY A 227 -13.01 16.10 24.40
N GLU A 228 -13.75 15.46 23.50
CA GLU A 228 -13.72 14.03 23.25
C GLU A 228 -12.26 13.55 23.32
N LYS A 229 -11.94 12.63 24.25
CA LYS A 229 -10.57 12.08 24.38
C LYS A 229 -10.19 11.48 23.03
N GLY A 230 -9.45 12.21 22.22
CA GLY A 230 -8.78 11.67 21.05
C GLY A 230 -7.95 10.49 21.52
N GLY A 231 -8.35 9.28 21.15
CA GLY A 231 -7.62 8.07 21.54
C GLY A 231 -6.18 8.18 21.04
N ALA A 232 -5.22 7.79 21.86
CA ALA A 232 -3.80 7.85 21.54
C ALA A 232 -3.52 7.22 20.17
N ALA A 233 -2.85 7.95 19.28
CA ALA A 233 -2.41 7.42 18.01
C ALA A 233 -1.27 6.43 18.25
N VAL A 234 -1.14 5.43 17.38
CA VAL A 234 -0.01 4.50 17.39
C VAL A 234 0.64 4.43 16.02
N GLY A 235 1.95 4.20 16.01
CA GLY A 235 2.73 3.91 14.81
C GLY A 235 3.22 2.48 14.82
N LEU A 236 3.41 1.90 13.64
CA LEU A 236 4.20 0.68 13.52
C LEU A 236 5.69 1.04 13.51
N THR A 237 6.49 0.20 14.16
CA THR A 237 7.94 0.33 14.23
C THR A 237 8.62 -0.92 13.67
N TRP A 238 9.87 -0.78 13.27
CA TRP A 238 10.77 -1.86 12.91
C TRP A 238 12.06 -1.74 13.72
N ASP A 239 12.40 -2.76 14.50
CA ASP A 239 13.54 -2.73 15.43
C ASP A 239 13.54 -1.52 16.37
N GLY A 240 12.33 -1.10 16.79
CA GLY A 240 12.10 0.05 17.66
C GLY A 240 12.05 1.41 16.95
N GLU A 241 12.39 1.47 15.66
CA GLU A 241 12.35 2.71 14.87
C GLU A 241 11.03 2.84 14.11
N GLY A 242 10.46 4.04 14.04
CA GLY A 242 9.22 4.30 13.31
C GLY A 242 9.35 3.97 11.82
N LEU A 243 8.34 3.31 11.23
CA LEU A 243 8.30 3.11 9.78
C LEU A 243 8.25 4.46 9.06
N SER A 244 9.06 4.60 7.99
CA SER A 244 9.24 5.84 7.22
C SER A 244 8.01 6.27 6.42
N GLY A 245 7.08 5.35 6.16
CA GLY A 245 5.97 5.52 5.23
C GLY A 245 6.34 5.13 3.80
N MET A 246 5.30 4.81 3.03
CA MET A 246 5.41 4.31 1.66
C MET A 246 6.00 5.35 0.70
N ASP A 247 5.77 6.64 0.92
CA ASP A 247 6.32 7.70 0.07
C ASP A 247 7.87 7.70 0.11
N ALA A 248 8.46 7.41 1.28
CA ALA A 248 9.91 7.27 1.42
C ALA A 248 10.41 5.98 0.75
N VAL A 249 9.67 4.88 0.89
CA VAL A 249 9.98 3.61 0.22
C VAL A 249 9.97 3.76 -1.30
N GLU A 250 8.96 4.44 -1.87
CA GLU A 250 8.88 4.75 -3.30
C GLU A 250 10.09 5.59 -3.76
N GLY A 251 10.56 6.53 -2.92
CA GLY A 251 11.77 7.30 -3.17
C GLY A 251 13.04 6.45 -3.18
N GLU A 252 13.18 5.50 -2.25
CA GLU A 252 14.31 4.57 -2.23
C GLU A 252 14.29 3.61 -3.43
N MET A 253 13.10 3.11 -3.80
CA MET A 253 12.93 2.31 -5.02
C MET A 253 13.36 3.07 -6.27
N ALA A 254 12.97 4.34 -6.40
CA ALA A 254 13.36 5.18 -7.54
C ALA A 254 14.88 5.39 -7.61
N ARG A 255 15.54 5.64 -6.46
CA ARG A 255 17.01 5.76 -6.40
C ARG A 255 17.72 4.44 -6.68
N ALA A 256 17.17 3.32 -6.23
CA ALA A 256 17.70 1.99 -6.53
C ALA A 256 17.55 1.66 -8.03
N GLU A 257 16.41 2.00 -8.64
CA GLU A 257 16.23 1.90 -10.09
C GLU A 257 17.24 2.75 -10.86
N GLU A 258 17.44 4.01 -10.48
CA GLU A 258 18.39 4.91 -11.14
C GLU A 258 19.82 4.38 -11.04
N ARG A 259 20.26 3.94 -9.84
CA ARG A 259 21.58 3.34 -9.65
C ARG A 259 21.75 2.06 -10.47
N TRP A 260 20.73 1.20 -10.50
CA TRP A 260 20.77 -0.05 -11.25
C TRP A 260 20.84 0.21 -12.76
N MET A 261 20.07 1.17 -13.26
CA MET A 261 20.16 1.64 -14.65
C MET A 261 21.54 2.19 -14.99
N GLY A 262 22.14 2.95 -14.08
CA GLY A 262 23.49 3.46 -14.21
C GLY A 262 24.55 2.37 -14.39
N MET A 263 24.32 1.14 -13.92
CA MET A 263 25.26 0.04 -14.10
C MET A 263 25.31 -0.50 -15.54
N TRP A 264 24.28 -0.23 -16.34
CA TRP A 264 24.15 -0.70 -17.72
C TRP A 264 24.52 0.37 -18.73
N MET A 265 24.44 1.64 -18.33
CA MET A 265 25.00 2.76 -19.07
C MET A 265 26.52 2.69 -18.98
N GLY A 266 27.21 2.42 -20.09
CA GLY A 266 28.68 2.49 -20.12
C GLY A 266 29.19 3.92 -19.88
N ASP A 267 30.50 4.14 -19.93
CA ASP A 267 31.12 5.48 -19.79
C ASP A 267 30.66 6.52 -20.84
N ALA A 268 29.92 6.08 -21.87
CA ALA A 268 29.24 6.96 -22.81
C ALA A 268 27.98 7.51 -22.13
N GLY A 269 28.12 8.64 -21.42
CA GLY A 269 27.07 9.31 -20.65
C GLY A 269 25.87 9.85 -21.44
N GLY A 270 25.20 8.99 -22.21
CA GLY A 270 23.91 9.26 -22.85
C GLY A 270 22.76 8.66 -22.04
N GLU A 271 21.61 9.34 -22.03
CA GLU A 271 20.39 8.84 -21.40
C GLU A 271 19.80 7.66 -22.19
N MET A 272 19.49 6.57 -21.50
CA MET A 272 18.82 5.40 -22.06
C MET A 272 17.32 5.69 -22.22
N GLY A 273 16.80 5.60 -23.45
CA GLY A 273 15.38 5.81 -23.74
C GLY A 273 14.48 4.69 -23.18
N ASP A 274 13.18 4.95 -23.02
CA ASP A 274 12.24 4.00 -22.40
C ASP A 274 12.19 2.63 -23.10
N ALA A 275 12.19 2.58 -24.43
CA ALA A 275 12.21 1.32 -25.17
C ALA A 275 13.47 0.48 -24.87
N GLU A 276 14.62 1.14 -24.72
CA GLU A 276 15.88 0.48 -24.38
C GLU A 276 15.91 -0.04 -22.96
N ARG A 277 15.33 0.71 -22.00
CA ARG A 277 15.18 0.25 -20.61
C ARG A 277 14.37 -1.05 -20.55
N TRP A 278 13.31 -1.16 -21.33
CA TRP A 278 12.47 -2.37 -21.40
C TRP A 278 13.20 -3.54 -22.05
N GLU A 279 13.89 -3.32 -23.17
CA GLU A 279 14.63 -4.36 -23.87
C GLU A 279 15.76 -4.92 -22.98
N LEU A 280 16.49 -4.03 -22.29
CA LEU A 280 17.49 -4.41 -21.29
C LEU A 280 16.88 -5.30 -20.21
N LEU A 281 15.75 -4.88 -19.62
CA LEU A 281 15.08 -5.64 -18.58
C LEU A 281 14.66 -7.03 -19.07
N GLU A 282 14.16 -7.15 -20.30
CA GLU A 282 13.83 -8.44 -20.91
C GLU A 282 15.06 -9.35 -21.12
N VAL A 283 16.19 -8.79 -21.52
CA VAL A 283 17.44 -9.56 -21.64
C VAL A 283 17.90 -10.03 -20.27
N VAL A 284 17.89 -9.15 -19.26
CA VAL A 284 18.27 -9.48 -17.87
C VAL A 284 17.36 -10.58 -17.31
N GLU A 285 16.03 -10.41 -17.36
CA GLU A 285 15.09 -11.40 -16.82
C GLU A 285 15.23 -12.77 -17.51
N ARG A 286 15.55 -12.79 -18.81
CA ARG A 286 15.76 -14.03 -19.55
C ARG A 286 17.06 -14.74 -19.16
N MET A 287 18.13 -13.99 -18.90
CA MET A 287 19.45 -14.55 -18.58
C MET A 287 19.63 -14.83 -17.08
N PHE A 288 19.09 -13.95 -16.25
CA PHE A 288 19.21 -13.94 -14.80
C PHE A 288 17.83 -13.62 -14.17
N PRO A 289 16.91 -14.60 -14.12
CA PRO A 289 15.55 -14.37 -13.64
C PRO A 289 15.47 -13.82 -12.22
N GLU A 290 16.48 -14.11 -11.39
CA GLU A 290 16.56 -13.64 -10.00
C GLU A 290 17.11 -12.22 -9.85
N GLU A 291 17.78 -11.68 -10.87
CA GLU A 291 18.37 -10.34 -10.83
C GLU A 291 17.31 -9.24 -10.71
N LYS A 292 17.62 -8.24 -9.87
CA LYS A 292 16.84 -7.02 -9.67
C LYS A 292 17.70 -5.99 -8.89
N PRO A 293 17.30 -4.72 -8.84
CA PRO A 293 17.92 -3.77 -7.93
C PRO A 293 17.77 -4.22 -6.48
N LEU A 294 18.87 -4.21 -5.74
CA LEU A 294 18.87 -4.44 -4.30
C LEU A 294 18.45 -3.16 -3.57
N LEU A 295 17.39 -3.24 -2.77
CA LEU A 295 16.93 -2.11 -1.96
C LEU A 295 17.84 -1.92 -0.73
N LEU A 296 18.28 -3.03 -0.15
CA LEU A 296 19.15 -3.05 1.02
C LEU A 296 20.55 -3.42 0.52
N GLY A 297 21.23 -2.44 -0.08
CA GLY A 297 22.64 -2.60 -0.40
C GLY A 297 23.41 -2.95 0.87
N MET A 298 24.15 -4.06 0.85
CA MET A 298 25.07 -4.41 1.94
C MET A 298 25.97 -3.20 2.23
N GLU A 299 26.18 -2.91 3.52
CA GLU A 299 26.87 -1.73 4.02
C GLU A 299 28.12 -1.32 3.22
N MET A 300 28.32 0.00 3.10
CA MET A 300 29.55 0.63 2.60
C MET A 300 30.02 0.16 1.20
N GLY A 301 29.25 0.52 0.17
CA GLY A 301 29.83 0.98 -1.10
C GLY A 301 29.85 0.04 -2.31
N LYS A 302 29.13 -1.09 -2.38
CA LYS A 302 29.18 -1.97 -3.57
C LYS A 302 27.83 -2.54 -4.02
N CYS A 303 27.58 -2.35 -5.32
CA CYS A 303 26.64 -2.99 -6.24
C CYS A 303 25.17 -3.09 -5.83
N CYS A 304 24.32 -2.36 -6.55
CA CYS A 304 22.86 -2.53 -6.52
C CYS A 304 22.37 -3.75 -7.33
N SER A 305 23.27 -4.67 -7.67
CA SER A 305 23.06 -5.85 -8.51
C SER A 305 23.79 -7.04 -7.89
N ALA A 306 23.22 -8.24 -8.02
CA ALA A 306 23.89 -9.47 -7.59
C ALA A 306 24.86 -10.01 -8.65
N LEU A 307 24.82 -9.48 -9.88
CA LEU A 307 25.65 -9.94 -11.00
C LEU A 307 27.09 -9.45 -10.89
N SER A 308 28.03 -10.30 -11.31
CA SER A 308 29.43 -9.95 -11.53
C SER A 308 29.61 -9.02 -12.75
N GLU A 309 30.78 -8.37 -12.86
CA GLU A 309 31.12 -7.55 -14.04
C GLU A 309 31.06 -8.35 -15.35
N GLU A 310 31.51 -9.61 -15.34
CA GLU A 310 31.49 -10.49 -16.50
C GLU A 310 30.06 -10.83 -16.96
N GLU A 311 29.17 -11.11 -16.01
CA GLU A 311 27.76 -11.39 -16.29
C GLU A 311 27.05 -10.17 -16.87
N ARG A 312 27.34 -8.98 -16.32
CA ARG A 312 26.81 -7.73 -16.86
C ARG A 312 27.32 -7.46 -18.29
N ALA A 313 28.60 -7.72 -18.56
CA ALA A 313 29.15 -7.58 -19.90
C ALA A 313 28.45 -8.50 -20.93
N ARG A 314 28.08 -9.74 -20.53
CA ARG A 314 27.32 -10.67 -21.38
C ARG A 314 25.91 -10.15 -21.71
N VAL A 315 25.22 -9.55 -20.74
CA VAL A 315 23.91 -8.91 -20.98
C VAL A 315 24.05 -7.77 -21.99
N VAL A 316 25.02 -6.87 -21.81
CA VAL A 316 25.25 -5.73 -22.71
C VAL A 316 25.60 -6.21 -24.12
N GLN A 317 26.43 -7.25 -24.26
CA GLN A 317 26.74 -7.84 -25.56
C GLN A 317 25.50 -8.43 -26.23
N THR A 318 24.63 -9.10 -25.47
CA THR A 318 23.38 -9.68 -25.98
C THR A 318 22.40 -8.60 -26.44
N LEU A 319 22.26 -7.51 -25.68
CA LEU A 319 21.43 -6.36 -26.03
C LEU A 319 21.90 -5.70 -27.33
N ARG A 320 23.21 -5.45 -27.47
CA ARG A 320 23.80 -4.90 -28.70
C ARG A 320 23.58 -5.82 -29.90
N GLY A 321 23.68 -7.14 -29.71
CA GLY A 321 23.45 -8.14 -30.75
C GLY A 321 22.01 -8.14 -31.27
N ARG A 322 21.01 -7.98 -30.39
CA ARG A 322 19.59 -7.89 -30.79
C ARG A 322 19.32 -6.66 -31.66
N ARG A 323 19.80 -5.50 -31.24
CA ARG A 323 19.64 -4.24 -31.97
C ARG A 323 20.31 -4.23 -33.34
N ALA A 324 21.47 -4.87 -33.48
CA ALA A 324 22.14 -4.98 -34.76
C ALA A 324 21.30 -5.77 -35.78
N LEU A 325 20.63 -6.84 -35.33
CA LEU A 325 19.76 -7.66 -36.19
C LEU A 325 18.46 -6.93 -36.57
N GLU A 326 17.84 -6.20 -35.65
CA GLU A 326 16.63 -5.40 -35.93
C GLU A 326 16.90 -4.23 -36.88
N GLY A 327 18.05 -3.56 -36.72
CA GLY A 327 18.46 -2.47 -37.61
C GLY A 327 18.81 -2.92 -39.02
N ASP A 328 19.28 -4.16 -39.19
CA ASP A 328 19.51 -4.75 -40.51
C ASP A 328 18.19 -5.14 -41.20
N ASP A 329 17.20 -5.67 -40.46
CA ASP A 329 15.86 -5.98 -40.99
C ASP A 329 15.10 -4.71 -41.44
N GLU A 330 15.18 -3.61 -40.68
CA GLU A 330 14.60 -2.32 -41.08
C GLU A 330 15.26 -1.72 -42.33
N ARG A 331 16.58 -1.87 -42.47
CA ARG A 331 17.31 -1.42 -43.67
C ARG A 331 16.97 -2.24 -44.91
N VAL A 332 16.83 -3.56 -44.75
CA VAL A 332 16.39 -4.44 -45.84
C VAL A 332 14.96 -4.10 -46.27
N ALA A 333 14.05 -3.87 -45.33
CA ALA A 333 12.68 -3.46 -45.61
C ALA A 333 12.59 -2.08 -46.31
N ALA A 334 13.40 -1.09 -45.88
CA ALA A 334 13.43 0.24 -46.47
C ALA A 334 14.07 0.26 -47.88
N SER A 335 14.99 -0.67 -48.17
CA SER A 335 15.61 -0.81 -49.50
C SER A 335 14.75 -1.56 -50.53
N SER A 336 13.65 -2.16 -50.08
CA SER A 336 12.74 -2.98 -50.89
C SER A 336 11.44 -2.25 -51.29
N GLY A 337 11.32 -0.96 -50.96
CA GLY A 337 10.14 -0.12 -51.17
C GLY A 337 10.25 0.86 -52.34
#